data_AF-A0A3N5VRA0-F1
#
_entry.id   AF-A0A3N5VRA0-F1
#
_cell.length_a   1.000
_cell.length_b   1.000
_cell.length_c   1.000
_cell.angle_alpha   90.00
_cell.angle_beta   90.00
_cell.angle_gamma   90.00
#
_symmetry.space_group_name_H-M   'P 1'
#
loop_
_entity.id
_entity.type
_entity.pdbx_description
1 polymer ?
#
loop_
_entity_poly.entity_id
_entity_poly.type
_entity_poly.pdbx_seq_one_letter_code
_entity_poly.pdbx_strand_id
1 'polypeptide(L)'
;EACASKSGPLVSVLDGIGMGAGFTIALCILAGVREILATGHLFDIQVMPKAFVPWLAMQMPIGAFVTLGLILGLINVLTRKKEA
;
A
#
# COMPACT_ATOMS: atom_id res chain seq x y z
N GLU A 1 2.83 -1.59 -20.30
CA GLU A 1 2.31 -1.64 -21.70
C GLU A 1 2.99 -0.66 -22.67
N ALA A 2 3.39 0.55 -22.26
CA ALA A 2 4.04 1.53 -23.16
C ALA A 2 5.51 1.24 -23.54
N CYS A 3 6.21 0.30 -22.87
CA CYS A 3 7.61 -0.05 -23.18
C CYS A 3 7.82 -1.44 -23.80
N ALA A 4 6.74 -2.22 -24.04
CA ALA A 4 6.86 -3.57 -24.61
C ALA A 4 6.93 -3.60 -26.14
N SER A 5 6.47 -2.54 -26.82
CA SER A 5 6.35 -2.56 -28.28
C SER A 5 7.59 -2.02 -29.02
N LYS A 6 8.55 -1.40 -28.31
CA LYS A 6 9.64 -0.64 -28.97
C LYS A 6 11.06 -0.87 -28.43
N SER A 7 11.25 -1.64 -27.36
CA SER A 7 12.57 -1.90 -26.77
C SER A 7 12.65 -3.36 -26.28
N GLY A 8 13.74 -4.04 -26.62
CA GLY A 8 13.84 -5.52 -26.67
C GLY A 8 13.39 -6.33 -25.43
N PRO A 9 13.31 -7.67 -25.57
CA PRO A 9 12.69 -8.57 -24.59
C PRO A 9 13.23 -8.44 -23.15
N LEU A 10 14.51 -8.09 -22.97
CA LEU A 10 15.11 -7.86 -21.66
C LEU A 10 14.55 -6.61 -20.93
N VAL A 11 14.24 -5.54 -21.66
CA VAL A 11 13.66 -4.31 -21.07
C VAL A 11 12.22 -4.54 -20.61
N SER A 12 11.46 -5.35 -21.36
CA SER A 12 10.07 -5.70 -21.01
C SER A 12 9.98 -6.57 -19.75
N VAL A 13 10.92 -7.51 -19.56
CA VAL A 13 10.99 -8.31 -18.34
C VAL A 13 11.33 -7.44 -17.12
N LEU A 14 12.25 -6.50 -17.28
CA LEU A 14 12.63 -5.59 -16.19
C LEU A 14 11.50 -4.62 -15.81
N ASP A 15 10.72 -4.12 -16.79
CA ASP A 15 9.51 -3.31 -16.57
C ASP A 15 8.42 -4.11 -15.85
N GLY A 16 8.16 -5.34 -16.29
CA GLY A 16 7.21 -6.25 -15.63
C GLY A 16 7.58 -6.58 -14.18
N ILE A 17 8.86 -6.82 -13.92
CA ILE A 17 9.37 -7.05 -12.55
C ILE A 17 9.26 -5.77 -11.72
N GLY A 18 9.64 -4.61 -12.27
CA GLY A 18 9.53 -3.33 -11.57
C GLY A 18 8.09 -3.00 -11.18
N MET A 19 7.15 -3.20 -12.11
CA MET A 19 5.73 -2.95 -11.87
C MET A 19 5.12 -3.96 -10.89
N GLY A 20 5.47 -5.25 -11.01
CA GLY A 20 5.04 -6.30 -10.09
C GLY A 20 5.59 -6.12 -8.67
N ALA A 21 6.89 -5.86 -8.53
CA ALA A 21 7.53 -5.62 -7.24
C ALA A 21 6.98 -4.36 -6.57
N GLY A 22 6.79 -3.27 -7.31
CA GLY A 22 6.17 -2.05 -6.80
C GLY A 22 4.75 -2.30 -6.28
N PHE A 23 3.97 -3.10 -7.00
CA PHE A 23 2.62 -3.47 -6.58
C PHE A 23 2.63 -4.34 -5.31
N THR A 24 3.50 -5.34 -5.22
CA THR A 24 3.62 -6.19 -4.03
C THR A 24 4.03 -5.37 -2.80
N ILE A 25 4.98 -4.45 -2.95
CA ILE A 25 5.40 -3.56 -1.86
C ILE A 25 4.24 -2.66 -1.41
N ALA A 26 3.48 -2.10 -2.36
CA ALA A 26 2.30 -1.28 -2.05
C ALA A 26 1.23 -2.08 -1.29
N LEU A 27 0.96 -3.32 -1.72
CA LEU A 27 0.03 -4.22 -1.02
C LEU A 27 0.52 -4.60 0.37
N CYS A 28 1.82 -4.82 0.56
CA CYS A 28 2.41 -5.15 1.85
C CYS A 28 2.27 -3.99 2.85
N ILE A 29 2.54 -2.77 2.41
CA ILE A 29 2.35 -1.55 3.23
C ILE A 29 0.86 -1.38 3.58
N LEU A 30 -0.03 -1.53 2.60
CA LEU A 30 -1.48 -1.49 2.82
C LEU A 30 -1.95 -2.53 3.84
N ALA A 31 -1.47 -3.77 3.72
CA ALA A 31 -1.79 -4.85 4.65
C ALA A 31 -1.28 -4.56 6.06
N GLY A 32 -0.04 -4.10 6.22
CA GLY A 32 0.53 -3.76 7.52
C GLY A 32 -0.23 -2.64 8.23
N VAL A 33 -0.56 -1.55 7.51
CA VAL A 33 -1.37 -0.46 8.08
C VAL A 33 -2.76 -0.96 8.48
N ARG A 34 -3.38 -1.83 7.66
CA ARG A 34 -4.69 -2.41 7.98
C ARG A 34 -4.66 -3.34 9.17
N GLU A 35 -3.61 -4.15 9.32
CA GLU A 35 -3.46 -5.07 10.45
C GLU A 35 -3.35 -4.28 11.75
N ILE A 36 -2.51 -3.24 11.77
CA ILE A 36 -2.34 -2.33 12.91
C ILE A 36 -3.66 -1.67 13.29
N LEU A 37 -4.43 -1.16 12.32
CA LEU A 37 -5.69 -0.45 12.60
C LEU A 37 -6.86 -1.40 12.93
N ALA A 38 -6.87 -2.61 12.37
CA ALA A 38 -7.95 -3.57 12.57
C ALA A 38 -7.80 -4.34 13.89
N THR A 39 -6.58 -4.75 14.26
CA THR A 39 -6.35 -5.61 15.42
C THR A 39 -5.51 -4.95 16.52
N GLY A 40 -4.74 -3.90 16.21
CA GLY A 40 -3.77 -3.32 17.14
C GLY A 40 -2.46 -4.13 17.27
N HIS A 41 -2.33 -5.18 16.45
CA HIS A 41 -1.14 -6.02 16.36
C HIS A 41 -0.48 -5.86 14.99
N LEU A 42 0.84 -6.10 14.95
CA LEU A 42 1.59 -6.18 13.72
C LEU A 42 2.44 -7.46 13.78
N PHE A 43 2.18 -8.42 12.89
CA PHE A 43 2.85 -9.73 12.89
C PHE A 43 2.83 -10.39 14.28
N ASP A 44 1.68 -10.39 14.95
CA ASP A 44 1.45 -10.92 16.31
C ASP A 44 2.10 -10.10 17.44
N ILE A 45 2.95 -9.12 17.13
CA ILE A 45 3.54 -8.20 18.11
C ILE A 45 2.51 -7.15 18.49
N GLN A 46 2.21 -7.01 19.79
CA GLN A 46 1.27 -6.02 20.29
C GLN A 46 1.92 -4.63 20.25
N VAL A 47 1.54 -3.83 19.24
CA VAL A 47 2.06 -2.46 19.05
C VAL A 47 1.19 -1.43 19.79
N MET A 48 -0.11 -1.68 19.89
CA MET A 48 -1.06 -0.78 20.56
C MET A 48 -1.36 -1.19 22.01
N PRO A 49 -1.62 -0.23 22.91
CA PRO A 49 -1.97 -0.53 24.30
C PRO A 49 -3.28 -1.30 24.40
N LYS A 50 -3.43 -2.15 25.44
CA LYS A 50 -4.59 -3.02 25.69
C LYS A 50 -5.97 -2.33 25.75
N ALA A 51 -5.99 -1.00 25.83
CA ALA A 51 -7.19 -0.17 25.77
C ALA A 51 -7.64 0.15 24.33
N PHE A 52 -6.88 -0.26 23.31
CA PHE A 52 -7.25 -0.06 21.92
C PHE A 52 -8.42 -0.97 21.56
N VAL A 53 -9.53 -0.36 21.15
CA VAL A 53 -10.70 -1.10 20.65
C VAL A 53 -10.40 -1.46 19.19
N PRO A 54 -10.27 -2.76 18.85
CA PRO A 54 -9.97 -3.18 17.48
C PRO A 54 -11.06 -2.69 16.53
N TRP A 55 -10.65 -1.99 15.48
CA TRP A 55 -11.61 -1.42 14.54
C TRP A 55 -11.98 -2.45 13.47
N LEU A 56 -12.97 -3.30 13.79
CA LEU A 56 -13.49 -4.34 12.89
C LEU A 56 -13.91 -3.82 11.50
N ALA A 57 -14.27 -2.54 11.38
CA ALA A 57 -14.58 -1.91 10.10
C ALA A 57 -13.37 -1.83 9.16
N MET A 58 -12.14 -1.80 9.69
CA MET A 58 -10.91 -1.81 8.89
C MET A 58 -10.62 -3.20 8.28
N GLN A 59 -11.20 -4.27 8.84
CA GLN A 59 -11.12 -5.62 8.28
C GLN A 59 -12.07 -5.82 7.09
N MET A 60 -13.20 -5.11 7.10
CA MET A 60 -14.20 -5.14 6.04
C MET A 60 -13.73 -4.39 4.78
N PRO A 61 -14.38 -4.59 3.61
CA PRO A 61 -14.02 -3.92 2.35
C PRO A 61 -13.99 -2.39 2.47
N ILE A 62 -14.84 -1.82 3.33
CA ILE A 62 -14.90 -0.38 3.60
C ILE A 62 -13.58 0.17 4.14
N GLY A 63 -12.88 -0.60 4.98
CA GLY A 63 -11.55 -0.26 5.47
C GLY A 63 -10.53 -0.11 4.36
N ALA A 64 -10.55 -1.02 3.38
CA ALA A 64 -9.62 -1.00 2.25
C ALA A 64 -9.75 0.29 1.42
N PHE A 65 -10.98 0.73 1.11
CA PHE A 65 -11.22 1.98 0.37
C PHE A 65 -10.79 3.22 1.16
N VAL A 66 -11.02 3.25 2.48
CA VAL A 66 -10.60 4.35 3.35
C VAL A 66 -9.07 4.44 3.39
N THR A 67 -8.36 3.33 3.62
CA THR A 67 -6.89 3.31 3.58
C THR A 67 -6.33 3.68 2.21
N LEU A 68 -6.96 3.22 1.13
CA LEU A 68 -6.55 3.57 -0.23
C LEU A 68 -6.68 5.08 -0.46
N GLY A 69 -7.81 5.68 -0.08
CA GLY A 69 -8.04 7.11 -0.20
C GLY A 69 -7.05 7.94 0.62
N LEU A 70 -6.72 7.50 1.83
CA LEU A 70 -5.74 8.16 2.69
C LEU A 70 -4.32 8.08 2.12
N ILE A 71 -3.92 6.92 1.60
CA ILE A 71 -2.63 6.74 0.94
C ILE A 71 -2.56 7.57 -0.34
N LEU A 72 -3.60 7.57 -1.18
CA LEU A 72 -3.65 8.41 -2.38
C LEU A 72 -3.56 9.90 -2.02
N GLY A 73 -4.26 10.35 -0.98
CA GLY A 73 -4.19 11.72 -0.49
C GLY A 73 -2.79 12.08 -0.01
N LEU A 74 -2.14 11.20 0.74
CA LEU A 74 -0.76 11.37 1.19
C LEU A 74 0.21 11.46 0.01
N ILE A 75 0.12 10.54 -0.95
CA ILE A 75 0.95 10.54 -2.15
C ILE A 75 0.72 11.83 -2.94
N ASN A 76 -0.53 12.27 -3.10
CA ASN A 76 -0.85 13.51 -3.81
C ASN A 76 -0.19 14.73 -3.12
N VAL A 77 -0.23 14.80 -1.79
CA VAL A 77 0.44 15.87 -1.02
C VAL A 77 1.97 15.81 -1.17
N LEU A 78 2.55 14.61 -1.09
CA LEU A 78 4.00 14.42 -1.25
C LEU A 78 4.47 14.75 -2.66
N THR A 79 3.71 14.35 -3.68
CA THR A 79 3.98 14.67 -5.09
C THR A 79 3.85 16.18 -5.34
N ARG A 80 2.82 16.84 -4.80
CA ARG A 80 2.66 18.30 -4.88
C ARG A 80 3.82 19.06 -4.25
N LYS A 81 4.41 18.53 -3.18
CA LYS A 81 5.61 19.10 -2.55
C LYS A 81 6.90 18.92 -3.36
N LYS A 82 6.92 18.02 -4.35
CA LYS A 82 8.07 17.79 -5.21
C LYS A 82 8.04 18.65 -6.48
N GLU A 83 6.90 19.29 -6.75
CA GLU A 83 6.65 20.18 -7.89
C GLU A 83 6.69 21.68 -7.51
N ALA A 84 6.81 22.00 -6.22
CA ALA A 84 6.98 23.35 -5.68
C ALA A 84 8.39 23.54 -5.10
#